data_AF-A0A834G5M9-F1
#
_entry.id   AF-A0A834G5M9-F1
#
_cell.length_a   1.000
_cell.length_b   1.000
_cell.length_c   1.000
_cell.angle_alpha   90.00
_cell.angle_beta   90.00
_cell.angle_gamma   90.00
#
_symmetry.space_group_name_H-M   'P 1'
#
loop_
_entity.id
_entity.type
_entity.pdbx_description
1 polymer ?
#
loop_
_entity_poly.entity_id
_entity_poly.type
_entity_poly.pdbx_seq_one_letter_code
_entity_poly.pdbx_strand_id
1 'polypeptide(L)'
;MAEKKSDSKPPVCVTGANGFIGTWLVRTLLDHGYTTVHACVFPGSDASHLRRLPGAAAARLVVHEADVLDAAAVARAVEGCAGGGVFHVASPCTLEDPKDPQAELLLPAVQGTLNVLAAAEAAGVRRVVITSSISAMVPNPKWPVGKVFDESSWTDLDYCESRQKWYPVSKTLAEKAAWEFAEKHSLDVVAINPATCLGALLQPGLNASCAVLQQLLQGSTDTQEYHWLGAVHVKDVAKAQVLLFESPSASGRYLCTSGIYQFGDFAESVSKLFPAFPVHREFNLLKLKVDSDHNRVEVGKIWNKFTGETQPGLIACKDAAKKLIDLGLVFTPLEDAVRDTRTRVLEAVGKAEMSSSPVPCTRSWSISEDSLRRYVFFASESCIQELLSASDSNRVGNFSDGWKVLTLENGVEISKRRSGSLHTFRSRWVLRSVSPEQFITVANAIDAAKQWDPDLVEATYIKDLQDNLSIIRLRFGENSKPLFHNREFIVYERRETMDDGTLVVAVASLPKEIAAGLHPKQNNAIRGLLLQSGWVVEKLEDDSCMVTYVVQLDPAGWLPKFFVNRLNTKLVMIIENLRKLVQACPSNGEV
;
A
#
# COMPACT_ATOMS: atom_id res chain seq x y z
N MET A 1 50.72 33.74 16.38
CA MET A 1 50.61 32.26 16.36
C MET A 1 49.42 31.93 15.50
N ALA A 2 49.62 31.34 14.33
CA ALA A 2 48.51 30.81 13.54
C ALA A 2 48.01 29.54 14.25
N GLU A 3 46.76 29.55 14.72
CA GLU A 3 46.10 28.35 15.23
C GLU A 3 46.11 27.28 14.13
N LYS A 4 46.76 26.15 14.40
CA LYS A 4 46.58 24.92 13.63
C LYS A 4 45.09 24.58 13.65
N LYS A 5 44.37 24.84 12.56
CA LYS A 5 43.05 24.22 12.32
C LYS A 5 43.23 22.72 12.50
N SER A 6 42.46 22.10 13.40
CA SER A 6 42.52 20.66 13.62
C SER A 6 42.13 19.94 12.33
N ASP A 7 42.97 19.01 11.87
CA ASP A 7 42.78 18.14 10.70
C ASP A 7 41.58 17.16 10.82
N SER A 8 40.72 17.32 11.84
CA SER A 8 39.56 16.45 12.06
C SER A 8 38.39 16.85 11.15
N LYS A 9 37.83 15.88 10.43
CA LYS A 9 36.59 16.07 9.67
C LYS A 9 35.47 16.60 10.59
N PRO A 10 34.62 17.52 10.11
CA PRO A 10 33.57 18.09 10.94
C PRO A 10 32.52 17.03 11.31
N PRO A 11 31.81 17.19 12.46
CA PRO A 11 30.80 16.23 12.89
C PRO A 11 29.65 16.10 11.91
N VAL A 12 29.04 14.91 11.84
CA VAL A 12 27.90 14.66 10.94
C VAL A 12 26.77 13.96 11.68
N CYS A 13 25.53 14.27 11.31
CA CYS A 13 24.34 13.58 11.79
C CYS A 13 23.77 12.67 10.70
N VAL A 14 23.40 11.45 11.07
CA VAL A 14 22.72 10.48 10.20
C VAL A 14 21.38 10.14 10.84
N THR A 15 20.29 10.56 10.22
CA THR A 15 18.93 10.13 10.64
C THR A 15 18.63 8.75 10.09
N GLY A 16 17.97 7.90 10.88
CA GLY A 16 17.72 6.50 10.49
C GLY A 16 19.02 5.68 10.46
N ALA A 17 19.97 6.03 11.32
CA ALA A 17 21.33 5.47 11.31
C ALA A 17 21.38 3.95 11.49
N ASN A 18 20.39 3.35 12.17
CA ASN A 18 20.30 1.91 12.38
C ASN A 18 19.53 1.16 11.29
N GLY A 19 19.03 1.85 10.26
CA GLY A 19 18.40 1.24 9.08
C GLY A 19 19.40 0.64 8.09
N PHE A 20 18.91 0.10 6.98
CA PHE A 20 19.74 -0.58 5.97
C PHE A 20 20.80 0.33 5.34
N ILE A 21 20.36 1.44 4.72
CA ILE A 21 21.27 2.44 4.14
C ILE A 21 22.05 3.16 5.25
N GLY A 22 21.38 3.54 6.34
CA GLY A 22 21.98 4.27 7.46
C GLY A 22 23.17 3.55 8.07
N THR A 23 23.08 2.23 8.27
CA THR A 23 24.16 1.44 8.87
C THR A 23 25.40 1.41 7.96
N TRP A 24 25.19 1.23 6.66
CA TRP A 24 26.28 1.29 5.67
C TRP A 24 26.87 2.70 5.56
N LEU A 25 26.06 3.74 5.69
CA LEU A 25 26.52 5.12 5.68
C LEU A 25 27.38 5.43 6.91
N VAL A 26 26.95 5.05 8.12
CA VAL A 26 27.77 5.18 9.34
C VAL A 26 29.10 4.46 9.16
N ARG A 27 29.08 3.21 8.69
CA ARG A 27 30.32 2.47 8.38
C ARG A 27 31.21 3.22 7.39
N THR A 28 30.65 3.71 6.30
CA THR A 28 31.41 4.40 5.24
C THR A 28 32.01 5.72 5.75
N LEU A 29 31.28 6.46 6.58
CA LEU A 29 31.80 7.66 7.24
C LEU A 29 32.99 7.33 8.15
N LEU A 30 32.90 6.24 8.95
CA LEU A 30 34.01 5.78 9.79
C LEU A 30 35.24 5.39 8.96
N ASP A 31 35.03 4.63 7.86
CA ASP A 31 36.09 4.25 6.93
C ASP A 31 36.75 5.48 6.25
N HIS A 32 36.00 6.57 6.09
CA HIS A 32 36.48 7.85 5.56
C HIS A 32 37.09 8.78 6.64
N GLY A 33 37.29 8.31 7.86
CA GLY A 33 37.96 9.05 8.92
C GLY A 33 37.10 10.09 9.64
N TYR A 34 35.76 10.01 9.55
CA TYR A 34 34.89 10.81 10.41
C TYR A 34 34.96 10.28 11.84
N THR A 35 35.40 11.14 12.77
CA THR A 35 35.61 10.76 14.17
C THR A 35 34.43 11.11 15.08
N THR A 36 33.46 11.90 14.61
CA THR A 36 32.24 12.25 15.36
C THR A 36 31.01 12.05 14.48
N VAL A 37 30.16 11.10 14.84
CA VAL A 37 28.92 10.76 14.12
C VAL A 37 27.75 10.74 15.09
N HIS A 38 26.76 11.58 14.83
CA HIS A 38 25.49 11.60 15.55
C HIS A 38 24.54 10.62 14.86
N ALA A 39 24.35 9.45 15.45
CA ALA A 39 23.44 8.41 14.98
C ALA A 39 22.04 8.66 15.54
N CYS A 40 21.20 9.31 14.75
CA CYS A 40 19.80 9.55 15.07
C CYS A 40 18.95 8.33 14.67
N VAL A 41 18.28 7.73 15.64
CA VAL A 41 17.49 6.49 15.49
C VAL A 41 16.08 6.68 16.03
N PHE A 42 15.13 5.89 15.53
CA PHE A 42 13.75 5.94 16.02
C PHE A 42 13.70 5.54 17.50
N PRO A 43 12.91 6.21 18.35
CA PRO A 43 12.86 5.91 19.78
C PRO A 43 12.55 4.44 20.07
N GLY A 44 13.30 3.84 21.00
CA GLY A 44 13.17 2.41 21.36
C GLY A 44 13.66 1.40 20.31
N SER A 45 14.26 1.83 19.20
CA SER A 45 14.84 0.90 18.20
C SER A 45 16.27 0.45 18.57
N ASP A 46 16.62 -0.80 18.25
CA ASP A 46 17.97 -1.31 18.53
C ASP A 46 19.02 -0.65 17.61
N ALA A 47 20.04 -0.04 18.22
CA ALA A 47 21.18 0.56 17.55
C ALA A 47 22.51 -0.10 17.96
N SER A 48 22.46 -1.21 18.70
CA SER A 48 23.65 -1.87 19.27
C SER A 48 24.65 -2.32 18.21
N HIS A 49 24.20 -2.68 17.01
CA HIS A 49 25.08 -3.10 15.91
C HIS A 49 25.97 -1.99 15.38
N LEU A 50 25.57 -0.71 15.52
CA LEU A 50 26.39 0.42 15.08
C LEU A 50 27.70 0.49 15.87
N ARG A 51 27.68 0.12 17.17
CA ARG A 51 28.87 0.08 18.03
C ARG A 51 29.84 -1.04 17.66
N ARG A 52 29.38 -2.04 16.90
CA ARG A 52 30.18 -3.19 16.45
C ARG A 52 30.77 -2.98 15.05
N LEU A 53 30.49 -1.85 14.40
CA LEU A 53 31.06 -1.54 13.09
C LEU A 53 32.57 -1.35 13.21
N PRO A 54 33.35 -1.75 12.18
CA PRO A 54 34.75 -1.39 12.08
C PRO A 54 34.95 0.12 12.23
N GLY A 55 35.95 0.55 13.00
CA GLY A 55 36.22 1.96 13.29
C GLY A 55 35.34 2.60 14.37
N ALA A 56 34.21 1.99 14.76
CA ALA A 56 33.29 2.60 15.73
C ALA A 56 33.92 2.82 17.11
N ALA A 57 34.80 1.93 17.56
CA ALA A 57 35.50 2.05 18.85
C ALA A 57 36.50 3.22 18.89
N ALA A 58 37.00 3.67 17.73
CA ALA A 58 37.92 4.79 17.60
C ALA A 58 37.20 6.13 17.35
N ALA A 59 35.89 6.10 17.11
CA ALA A 59 35.08 7.27 16.84
C ALA A 59 34.10 7.56 18.00
N ARG A 60 33.71 8.82 18.12
CA ARG A 60 32.62 9.27 18.98
C ARG A 60 31.29 9.08 18.25
N LEU A 61 30.72 7.88 18.38
CA LEU A 61 29.37 7.58 17.92
C LEU A 61 28.35 7.96 19.01
N VAL A 62 27.62 9.08 18.81
CA VAL A 62 26.59 9.56 19.74
C VAL A 62 25.23 9.10 19.25
N VAL A 63 24.53 8.27 20.02
CA VAL A 63 23.19 7.81 19.65
C VAL A 63 22.15 8.79 20.19
N HIS A 64 21.30 9.30 19.31
CA HIS A 64 20.16 10.15 19.65
C HIS A 64 18.87 9.41 19.30
N GLU A 65 17.95 9.31 20.26
CA GLU A 65 16.59 8.86 19.97
C GLU A 65 15.75 10.06 19.56
N ALA A 66 15.24 10.04 18.33
CA ALA A 66 14.36 11.07 17.82
C ALA A 66 13.41 10.49 16.77
N ASP A 67 12.12 10.72 16.96
CA ASP A 67 11.16 10.62 15.87
C ASP A 67 11.36 11.86 14.98
N VAL A 68 11.38 11.66 13.65
CA VAL A 68 11.51 12.77 12.70
C VAL A 68 10.37 13.79 12.81
N LEU A 69 9.22 13.38 13.36
CA LEU A 69 8.09 14.26 13.65
C LEU A 69 8.27 15.10 14.93
N ASP A 70 9.18 14.72 15.84
CA ASP A 70 9.56 15.52 17.00
C ASP A 70 10.69 16.48 16.62
N ALA A 71 10.31 17.70 16.20
CA ALA A 71 11.25 18.73 15.78
C ALA A 71 12.30 19.06 16.87
N ALA A 72 11.93 19.01 18.16
CA ALA A 72 12.87 19.30 19.24
C ALA A 72 13.88 18.17 19.44
N ALA A 73 13.45 16.91 19.31
CA ALA A 73 14.37 15.76 19.34
C ALA A 73 15.31 15.75 18.13
N VAL A 74 14.79 16.06 16.94
CA VAL A 74 15.61 16.21 15.72
C VAL A 74 16.64 17.33 15.91
N ALA A 75 16.25 18.49 16.43
CA ALA A 75 17.18 19.60 16.71
C ALA A 75 18.31 19.18 17.66
N ARG A 76 17.99 18.47 18.75
CA ARG A 76 19.01 17.92 19.68
C ARG A 76 19.95 16.92 19.02
N ALA A 77 19.48 16.16 18.03
CA ALA A 77 20.32 15.20 17.30
C ALA A 77 21.28 15.89 16.33
N VAL A 78 20.88 17.03 15.75
CA VAL A 78 21.69 17.82 14.80
C VAL A 78 22.61 18.82 15.53
N GLU A 79 22.29 19.19 16.77
CA GLU A 79 23.11 20.05 17.62
C GLU A 79 24.57 19.56 17.67
N GLY A 80 25.53 20.48 17.47
CA GLY A 80 26.96 20.15 17.42
C GLY A 80 27.49 19.76 16.03
N CYS A 81 26.64 19.70 15.00
CA CYS A 81 27.06 19.45 13.60
C CYS A 81 27.38 20.73 12.79
N ALA A 82 27.59 21.87 13.45
CA ALA A 82 27.91 23.15 12.81
C ALA A 82 29.15 23.04 11.91
N GLY A 83 29.08 23.57 10.68
CA GLY A 83 30.13 23.42 9.65
C GLY A 83 30.30 22.00 9.10
N GLY A 84 29.57 21.03 9.63
CA GLY A 84 29.52 19.64 9.22
C GLY A 84 28.33 19.34 8.31
N GLY A 85 27.67 18.21 8.53
CA GLY A 85 26.62 17.76 7.61
C GLY A 85 25.50 16.96 8.25
N VAL A 86 24.38 16.90 7.56
CA VAL A 86 23.27 16.00 7.89
C VAL A 86 22.99 15.10 6.71
N PHE A 87 22.95 13.80 6.97
CA PHE A 87 22.47 12.79 6.04
C PHE A 87 21.06 12.39 6.46
N HIS A 88 20.07 12.88 5.72
CA HIS A 88 18.68 12.56 5.98
C HIS A 88 18.29 11.25 5.28
N VAL A 89 18.35 10.13 6.01
CA VAL A 89 18.02 8.78 5.49
C VAL A 89 16.70 8.27 6.06
N ALA A 90 16.29 8.73 7.25
CA ALA A 90 15.06 8.31 7.91
C ALA A 90 13.82 8.61 7.06
N SER A 91 13.08 7.56 6.69
CA SER A 91 11.81 7.67 5.99
C SER A 91 11.07 6.33 6.07
N PRO A 92 9.74 6.31 6.26
CA PRO A 92 8.97 5.07 6.23
C PRO A 92 9.13 4.34 4.89
N CYS A 93 9.35 3.02 4.95
CA CYS A 93 9.50 2.17 3.78
C CYS A 93 9.01 0.76 4.11
N THR A 94 7.77 0.47 3.73
CA THR A 94 7.10 -0.82 3.95
C THR A 94 6.65 -1.40 2.60
N LEU A 95 6.58 -2.74 2.52
CA LEU A 95 5.95 -3.44 1.40
C LEU A 95 4.44 -3.61 1.59
N GLU A 96 3.94 -3.37 2.80
CA GLU A 96 2.53 -3.43 3.11
C GLU A 96 1.86 -2.12 2.71
N ASP A 97 0.64 -2.22 2.16
CA ASP A 97 -0.15 -1.03 1.88
C ASP A 97 -0.49 -0.32 3.21
N PRO A 98 -0.26 1.01 3.30
CA PRO A 98 -0.56 1.76 4.52
C PRO A 98 -2.08 1.76 4.80
N LYS A 99 -2.49 1.69 6.07
CA LYS A 99 -3.91 1.81 6.44
C LYS A 99 -4.35 3.26 6.37
N ASP A 100 -3.49 4.16 6.83
CA ASP A 100 -3.59 5.60 6.66
C ASP A 100 -2.33 6.10 5.94
N PRO A 101 -2.38 6.28 4.60
CA PRO A 101 -1.25 6.79 3.84
C PRO A 101 -0.75 8.16 4.32
N GLN A 102 -1.66 9.00 4.81
CA GLN A 102 -1.34 10.34 5.26
C GLN A 102 -0.48 10.28 6.52
N ALA A 103 -0.93 9.53 7.54
CA ALA A 103 -0.22 9.42 8.81
C ALA A 103 1.03 8.53 8.73
N GLU A 104 0.98 7.44 7.96
CA GLU A 104 2.04 6.42 7.95
C GLU A 104 3.16 6.71 6.95
N LEU A 105 2.89 7.43 5.85
CA LEU A 105 3.88 7.70 4.80
C LEU A 105 4.07 9.19 4.52
N LEU A 106 3.01 9.94 4.20
CA LEU A 106 3.15 11.31 3.69
C LEU A 106 3.63 12.27 4.77
N LEU A 107 2.96 12.32 5.93
CA LEU A 107 3.32 13.18 7.04
C LEU A 107 4.76 12.93 7.53
N PRO A 108 5.17 11.70 7.91
CA PRO A 108 6.54 11.43 8.34
C PRO A 108 7.59 11.69 7.26
N ALA A 109 7.29 11.50 5.97
CA ALA A 109 8.23 11.83 4.90
C ALA A 109 8.38 13.34 4.72
N VAL A 110 7.28 14.09 4.59
CA VAL A 110 7.30 15.53 4.29
C VAL A 110 7.68 16.34 5.53
N GLN A 111 6.92 16.22 6.62
CA GLN A 111 7.16 16.98 7.83
C GLN A 111 8.48 16.56 8.50
N GLY A 112 8.82 15.27 8.46
CA GLY A 112 10.12 14.80 8.94
C GLY A 112 11.30 15.41 8.19
N THR A 113 11.20 15.52 6.86
CA THR A 113 12.23 16.20 6.05
C THR A 113 12.34 17.68 6.42
N LEU A 114 11.21 18.39 6.54
CA LEU A 114 11.20 19.81 6.91
C LEU A 114 11.78 20.05 8.31
N ASN A 115 11.47 19.20 9.28
CA ASN A 115 12.03 19.28 10.63
C ASN A 115 13.57 19.13 10.62
N VAL A 116 14.08 18.19 9.81
CA VAL A 116 15.52 17.98 9.67
C VAL A 116 16.21 19.16 8.98
N LEU A 117 15.60 19.73 7.94
CA LEU A 117 16.15 20.90 7.25
C LEU A 117 16.15 22.15 8.12
N ALA A 118 15.09 22.37 8.90
CA ALA A 118 15.01 23.47 9.86
C ALA A 118 16.07 23.32 10.98
N ALA A 119 16.26 22.09 11.49
CA ALA A 119 17.31 21.81 12.47
C ALA A 119 18.72 22.02 11.89
N ALA A 120 18.93 21.60 10.64
CA ALA A 120 20.18 21.79 9.91
C ALA A 120 20.52 23.27 9.70
N GLU A 121 19.55 24.07 9.23
CA GLU A 121 19.70 25.51 9.09
C GLU A 121 20.04 26.16 10.43
N ALA A 122 19.26 25.89 11.48
CA ALA A 122 19.45 26.48 12.81
C ALA A 122 20.81 26.11 13.44
N ALA A 123 21.32 24.91 13.17
CA ALA A 123 22.62 24.46 13.64
C ALA A 123 23.81 24.96 12.80
N GLY A 124 23.56 25.65 11.68
CA GLY A 124 24.61 26.13 10.78
C GLY A 124 25.40 24.99 10.11
N VAL A 125 24.71 23.91 9.72
CA VAL A 125 25.37 22.81 9.00
C VAL A 125 25.76 23.27 7.59
N ARG A 126 26.86 22.73 7.05
CA ARG A 126 27.36 23.12 5.73
C ARG A 126 26.50 22.61 4.59
N ARG A 127 26.03 21.35 4.69
CA ARG A 127 25.27 20.67 3.64
C ARG A 127 24.37 19.59 4.21
N VAL A 128 23.18 19.45 3.65
CA VAL A 128 22.28 18.32 3.89
C VAL A 128 22.24 17.43 2.65
N VAL A 129 22.49 16.13 2.83
CA VAL A 129 22.28 15.12 1.79
C VAL A 129 20.98 14.38 2.12
N ILE A 130 19.96 14.54 1.28
CA ILE A 130 18.66 13.89 1.47
C ILE A 130 18.58 12.59 0.66
N THR A 131 18.12 11.51 1.29
CA THR A 131 17.86 10.23 0.62
C THR A 131 16.43 10.21 0.10
N SER A 132 16.28 10.66 -1.14
CA SER A 132 15.05 10.49 -1.91
C SER A 132 14.98 9.06 -2.48
N SER A 133 14.38 8.87 -3.64
CA SER A 133 14.22 7.58 -4.29
C SER A 133 14.06 7.75 -5.79
N ILE A 134 14.37 6.70 -6.56
CA ILE A 134 13.94 6.59 -7.96
C ILE A 134 12.42 6.72 -8.08
N SER A 135 11.66 6.36 -7.04
CA SER A 135 10.20 6.53 -6.96
C SER A 135 9.73 7.99 -6.92
N ALA A 136 10.63 8.95 -6.71
CA ALA A 136 10.35 10.38 -6.90
C ALA A 136 10.58 10.85 -8.36
N MET A 137 11.12 9.98 -9.20
CA MET A 137 11.44 10.24 -10.61
C MET A 137 10.51 9.47 -11.57
N VAL A 138 10.01 8.30 -11.17
CA VAL A 138 9.04 7.44 -11.88
C VAL A 138 8.02 6.84 -10.89
N PRO A 139 6.80 6.46 -11.32
CA PRO A 139 6.29 6.41 -12.70
C PRO A 139 5.77 7.75 -13.23
N ASN A 140 5.83 7.93 -14.54
CA ASN A 140 5.16 9.02 -15.23
C ASN A 140 4.64 8.53 -16.60
N PRO A 141 3.35 8.20 -16.73
CA PRO A 141 2.80 7.65 -17.98
C PRO A 141 2.63 8.71 -19.08
N LYS A 142 2.82 10.00 -18.76
CA LYS A 142 2.66 11.12 -19.69
C LYS A 142 3.95 11.43 -20.47
N TRP A 143 5.04 10.71 -20.22
CA TRP A 143 6.30 10.95 -20.94
C TRP A 143 6.20 10.60 -22.43
N PRO A 144 6.79 11.42 -23.32
CA PRO A 144 6.84 11.09 -24.73
C PRO A 144 7.77 9.89 -24.95
N VAL A 145 7.47 9.11 -25.98
CA VAL A 145 8.31 7.98 -26.42
C VAL A 145 9.73 8.48 -26.69
N GLY A 146 10.73 7.84 -26.08
CA GLY A 146 12.14 8.20 -26.26
C GLY A 146 12.66 9.32 -25.35
N LYS A 147 11.88 9.78 -24.35
CA LYS A 147 12.42 10.66 -23.29
C LYS A 147 13.56 9.94 -22.55
N VAL A 148 14.72 10.60 -22.49
CA VAL A 148 15.85 10.13 -21.68
C VAL A 148 15.49 10.27 -20.20
N PHE A 149 15.58 9.17 -19.47
CA PHE A 149 15.41 9.17 -18.02
C PHE A 149 16.71 9.63 -17.35
N ASP A 150 16.62 10.76 -16.66
CA ASP A 150 17.71 11.41 -15.94
C ASP A 150 17.18 12.19 -14.73
N GLU A 151 18.06 12.94 -14.06
CA GLU A 151 17.75 13.72 -12.85
C GLU A 151 16.74 14.87 -13.04
N SER A 152 16.34 15.20 -14.28
CA SER A 152 15.23 16.13 -14.54
C SER A 152 13.85 15.48 -14.40
N SER A 153 13.80 14.15 -14.25
CA SER A 153 12.58 13.35 -14.27
C SER A 153 11.82 13.39 -12.94
N TRP A 154 10.49 13.54 -13.01
CA TRP A 154 9.61 13.55 -11.85
C TRP A 154 8.43 12.59 -12.03
N THR A 155 8.09 11.94 -10.92
CA THR A 155 6.90 11.09 -10.79
C THR A 155 5.63 11.90 -11.03
N ASP A 156 4.66 11.26 -11.68
CA ASP A 156 3.30 11.79 -11.83
C ASP A 156 2.47 11.48 -10.58
N LEU A 157 2.15 12.51 -9.81
CA LEU A 157 1.43 12.40 -8.54
C LEU A 157 0.00 11.88 -8.76
N ASP A 158 -0.75 12.49 -9.68
CA ASP A 158 -2.14 12.09 -10.00
C ASP A 158 -2.23 10.60 -10.38
N TYR A 159 -1.27 10.13 -11.20
CA TYR A 159 -1.18 8.73 -11.58
C TYR A 159 -0.92 7.82 -10.37
N CYS A 160 -0.02 8.22 -9.47
CA CYS A 160 0.28 7.42 -8.29
C CYS A 160 -0.90 7.40 -7.31
N GLU A 161 -1.53 8.54 -7.04
CA GLU A 161 -2.67 8.68 -6.12
C GLU A 161 -3.89 7.91 -6.62
N SER A 162 -4.25 8.04 -7.91
CA SER A 162 -5.36 7.30 -8.53
C SER A 162 -5.16 5.77 -8.54
N ARG A 163 -3.91 5.32 -8.31
CA ARG A 163 -3.52 3.91 -8.22
C ARG A 163 -3.13 3.50 -6.80
N GLN A 164 -3.34 4.38 -5.81
CA GLN A 164 -3.01 4.17 -4.40
C GLN A 164 -1.53 3.81 -4.16
N LYS A 165 -0.63 4.30 -5.02
CA LYS A 165 0.83 4.13 -4.89
C LYS A 165 1.41 5.23 -4.02
N TRP A 166 1.23 5.09 -2.71
CA TRP A 166 1.52 6.16 -1.74
C TRP A 166 3.00 6.38 -1.44
N TYR A 167 3.87 5.37 -1.59
CA TYR A 167 5.31 5.54 -1.39
C TYR A 167 5.97 6.45 -2.45
N PRO A 168 5.71 6.29 -3.77
CA PRO A 168 6.12 7.28 -4.77
C PRO A 168 5.61 8.70 -4.46
N VAL A 169 4.35 8.83 -4.03
CA VAL A 169 3.76 10.12 -3.65
C VAL A 169 4.53 10.76 -2.49
N SER A 170 4.74 10.02 -1.39
CA SER A 170 5.42 10.54 -0.21
C SER A 170 6.87 10.96 -0.50
N LYS A 171 7.62 10.15 -1.27
CA LYS A 171 8.99 10.48 -1.68
C LYS A 171 9.05 11.70 -2.61
N THR A 172 8.12 11.81 -3.54
CA THR A 172 8.04 12.96 -4.46
C THR A 172 7.74 14.25 -3.71
N LEU A 173 6.74 14.24 -2.82
CA LEU A 173 6.36 15.40 -2.03
C LEU A 173 7.44 15.83 -1.04
N ALA A 174 8.09 14.87 -0.37
CA ALA A 174 9.18 15.18 0.56
C ALA A 174 10.38 15.82 -0.16
N GLU A 175 10.74 15.33 -1.34
CA GLU A 175 11.84 15.91 -2.11
C GLU A 175 11.49 17.32 -2.64
N LYS A 176 10.25 17.53 -3.12
CA LYS A 176 9.79 18.87 -3.53
C LYS A 176 9.80 19.86 -2.37
N ALA A 177 9.28 19.46 -1.20
CA ALA A 177 9.29 20.29 0.00
C ALA A 177 10.73 20.63 0.44
N ALA A 178 11.68 19.71 0.28
CA ALA A 178 13.09 19.98 0.55
C ALA A 178 13.68 21.04 -0.39
N TRP A 179 13.35 20.98 -1.69
CA TRP A 179 13.80 21.98 -2.66
C TRP A 179 13.21 23.36 -2.37
N GLU A 180 11.91 23.43 -2.08
CA GLU A 180 11.23 24.69 -1.70
C GLU A 180 11.83 25.29 -0.42
N PHE A 181 12.13 24.46 0.57
CA PHE A 181 12.80 24.91 1.80
C PHE A 181 14.20 25.44 1.50
N ALA A 182 15.01 24.69 0.74
CA ALA A 182 16.38 25.06 0.41
C ALA A 182 16.46 26.42 -0.33
N GLU A 183 15.55 26.65 -1.28
CA GLU A 183 15.47 27.91 -2.03
C GLU A 183 15.15 29.09 -1.10
N LYS A 184 14.22 28.92 -0.17
CA LYS A 184 13.80 29.96 0.77
C LYS A 184 14.84 30.27 1.85
N HIS A 185 15.61 29.27 2.27
CA HIS A 185 16.50 29.34 3.44
C HIS A 185 18.00 29.37 3.07
N SER A 186 18.35 29.37 1.78
CA SER A 186 19.74 29.35 1.29
C SER A 186 20.59 28.21 1.89
N LEU A 187 19.95 27.08 2.22
CA LEU A 187 20.60 25.88 2.75
C LEU A 187 21.11 25.02 1.58
N ASP A 188 22.36 24.59 1.63
CA ASP A 188 22.93 23.69 0.63
C ASP A 188 22.35 22.27 0.81
N VAL A 189 21.48 21.88 -0.12
CA VAL A 189 20.81 20.57 -0.14
C VAL A 189 21.18 19.83 -1.43
N VAL A 190 21.56 18.56 -1.28
CA VAL A 190 21.79 17.64 -2.39
C VAL A 190 20.91 16.42 -2.21
N ALA A 191 20.19 16.01 -3.27
CA ALA A 191 19.35 14.82 -3.24
C ALA A 191 20.06 13.65 -3.94
N ILE A 192 20.07 12.50 -3.29
CA ILE A 192 20.37 11.22 -3.93
C ILE A 192 19.05 10.46 -4.15
N ASN A 193 18.91 9.82 -5.31
CA ASN A 193 17.74 9.05 -5.71
C ASN A 193 18.16 7.59 -5.98
N PRO A 194 18.34 6.76 -4.92
CA PRO A 194 18.67 5.36 -5.09
C PRO A 194 17.54 4.58 -5.76
N ALA A 195 17.92 3.61 -6.59
CA ALA A 195 17.02 2.57 -7.04
C ALA A 195 16.89 1.45 -5.98
N THR A 196 16.43 0.26 -6.36
CA THR A 196 16.25 -0.87 -5.44
C THR A 196 17.58 -1.25 -4.80
N CYS A 197 17.72 -0.93 -3.51
CA CYS A 197 18.96 -1.17 -2.79
C CYS A 197 19.08 -2.65 -2.43
N LEU A 198 20.16 -3.29 -2.86
CA LEU A 198 20.51 -4.67 -2.57
C LEU A 198 21.88 -4.73 -1.87
N GLY A 199 22.25 -5.88 -1.32
CA GLY A 199 23.56 -6.15 -0.73
C GLY A 199 23.47 -6.67 0.71
N ALA A 200 24.62 -6.84 1.35
CA ALA A 200 24.69 -7.45 2.68
C ALA A 200 23.99 -6.62 3.77
N LEU A 201 23.19 -7.28 4.61
CA LEU A 201 22.44 -6.66 5.70
C LEU A 201 23.28 -6.64 6.99
N LEU A 202 23.68 -5.44 7.41
CA LEU A 202 24.46 -5.23 8.64
C LEU A 202 23.57 -5.06 9.88
N GLN A 203 22.36 -4.52 9.67
CA GLN A 203 21.33 -4.39 10.69
C GLN A 203 20.58 -5.71 10.93
N PRO A 204 19.89 -5.87 12.07
CA PRO A 204 18.96 -6.97 12.27
C PRO A 204 17.69 -6.76 11.41
N GLY A 205 17.18 -7.84 10.82
CA GLY A 205 15.93 -7.82 10.05
C GLY A 205 16.09 -7.50 8.56
N LEU A 206 15.09 -7.92 7.78
CA LEU A 206 15.02 -7.72 6.34
C LEU A 206 14.32 -6.39 6.04
N ASN A 207 14.86 -5.60 5.12
CA ASN A 207 14.22 -4.35 4.68
C ASN A 207 13.37 -4.59 3.41
N ALA A 208 12.49 -3.64 3.10
CA ALA A 208 11.54 -3.76 1.98
C ALA A 208 12.18 -4.13 0.64
N SER A 209 13.30 -3.51 0.25
CA SER A 209 13.95 -3.81 -1.04
C SER A 209 14.55 -5.22 -1.11
N CYS A 210 15.17 -5.70 -0.03
CA CYS A 210 15.67 -7.08 0.02
C CYS A 210 14.53 -8.10 0.14
N ALA A 211 13.38 -7.71 0.69
CA ALA A 211 12.18 -8.53 0.71
C ALA A 211 11.57 -8.73 -0.69
N VAL A 212 11.72 -7.78 -1.63
CA VAL A 212 11.38 -8.01 -3.05
C VAL A 212 12.21 -9.17 -3.64
N LEU A 213 13.51 -9.21 -3.38
CA LEU A 213 14.35 -10.32 -3.81
C LEU A 213 13.97 -11.64 -3.11
N GLN A 214 13.64 -11.58 -1.82
CA GLN A 214 13.15 -12.76 -1.08
C GLN A 214 11.87 -13.32 -1.71
N GLN A 215 10.86 -12.48 -1.96
CA GLN A 215 9.60 -12.88 -2.60
C GLN A 215 9.83 -13.49 -3.98
N LEU A 216 10.73 -12.90 -4.77
CA LEU A 216 11.10 -13.43 -6.09
C LEU A 216 11.76 -14.82 -5.99
N LEU A 217 12.68 -15.02 -5.04
CA LEU A 217 13.30 -16.32 -4.78
C LEU A 217 12.32 -17.35 -4.23
N GLN A 218 11.23 -16.93 -3.57
CA GLN A 218 10.14 -17.78 -3.11
C GLN A 218 9.11 -18.12 -4.20
N GLY A 219 9.28 -17.59 -5.42
CA GLY A 219 8.35 -17.80 -6.52
C GLY A 219 7.08 -16.96 -6.44
N SER A 220 7.11 -15.81 -5.76
CA SER A 220 5.98 -14.87 -5.83
C SER A 220 5.85 -14.30 -7.25
N THR A 221 4.59 -14.20 -7.71
CA THR A 221 4.21 -13.51 -8.95
C THR A 221 3.64 -12.11 -8.69
N ASP A 222 3.56 -11.67 -7.44
CA ASP A 222 2.85 -10.44 -7.04
C ASP A 222 3.52 -9.16 -7.55
N THR A 223 4.83 -9.21 -7.84
CA THR A 223 5.63 -8.06 -8.28
C THR A 223 5.70 -7.91 -9.81
N GLN A 224 4.92 -8.67 -10.57
CA GLN A 224 4.95 -8.72 -12.05
C GLN A 224 4.12 -7.63 -12.72
N GLU A 225 4.16 -6.41 -12.18
CA GLU A 225 3.81 -5.24 -12.99
C GLU A 225 4.83 -5.10 -14.15
N TYR A 226 4.39 -4.61 -15.30
CA TYR A 226 5.32 -4.23 -16.38
C TYR A 226 5.96 -2.87 -16.01
N HIS A 227 6.92 -2.93 -15.08
CA HIS A 227 7.63 -1.78 -14.52
C HIS A 227 9.15 -1.90 -14.72
N TRP A 228 9.76 -0.74 -14.89
CA TRP A 228 11.21 -0.61 -14.99
C TRP A 228 11.83 -0.53 -13.60
N LEU A 229 12.85 -1.34 -13.39
CA LEU A 229 13.59 -1.42 -12.13
C LEU A 229 15.04 -0.98 -12.35
N GLY A 230 15.58 -0.25 -11.39
CA GLY A 230 17.02 -0.16 -11.19
C GLY A 230 17.41 -0.89 -9.91
N ALA A 231 18.63 -1.40 -9.82
CA ALA A 231 19.21 -1.79 -8.54
C ALA A 231 20.62 -1.26 -8.35
N VAL A 232 20.97 -1.15 -7.09
CA VAL A 232 22.23 -0.61 -6.62
C VAL A 232 22.66 -1.34 -5.37
N HIS A 233 23.96 -1.59 -5.24
CA HIS A 233 24.50 -2.12 -4.00
C HIS A 233 24.45 -1.03 -2.91
N VAL A 234 23.94 -1.34 -1.72
CA VAL A 234 23.79 -0.40 -0.58
C VAL A 234 25.08 0.29 -0.17
N LYS A 235 26.22 -0.42 -0.23
CA LYS A 235 27.57 0.14 -0.07
C LYS A 235 27.84 1.30 -1.04
N ASP A 236 27.39 1.22 -2.29
CA ASP A 236 27.64 2.29 -3.26
C ASP A 236 26.70 3.48 -3.05
N VAL A 237 25.49 3.25 -2.55
CA VAL A 237 24.60 4.32 -2.07
C VAL A 237 25.25 5.08 -0.90
N ALA A 238 25.88 4.37 0.03
CA ALA A 238 26.61 4.99 1.14
C ALA A 238 27.83 5.79 0.66
N LYS A 239 28.66 5.22 -0.23
CA LYS A 239 29.78 5.94 -0.86
C LYS A 239 29.32 7.16 -1.63
N ALA A 240 28.24 7.05 -2.39
CA ALA A 240 27.66 8.15 -3.17
C ALA A 240 27.24 9.30 -2.25
N GLN A 241 26.56 9.01 -1.13
CA GLN A 241 26.20 10.05 -0.17
C GLN A 241 27.42 10.78 0.39
N VAL A 242 28.46 10.04 0.81
CA VAL A 242 29.71 10.65 1.30
C VAL A 242 30.40 11.47 0.20
N LEU A 243 30.48 10.94 -1.01
CA LEU A 243 31.04 11.63 -2.19
C LEU A 243 30.30 12.94 -2.48
N LEU A 244 28.96 12.92 -2.47
CA LEU A 244 28.12 14.11 -2.68
C LEU A 244 28.28 15.14 -1.56
N PHE A 245 28.44 14.68 -0.32
CA PHE A 245 28.73 15.58 0.78
C PHE A 245 30.11 16.23 0.62
N GLU A 246 31.14 15.45 0.32
CA GLU A 246 32.54 15.90 0.24
C GLU A 246 32.84 16.73 -1.03
N SER A 247 32.11 16.53 -2.12
CA SER A 247 32.35 17.22 -3.41
C SER A 247 31.76 18.63 -3.42
N PRO A 248 32.56 19.71 -3.43
CA PRO A 248 32.02 21.08 -3.37
C PRO A 248 31.11 21.43 -4.54
N SER A 249 31.39 20.88 -5.73
CA SER A 249 30.61 21.08 -6.96
C SER A 249 29.31 20.28 -7.03
N ALA A 250 29.06 19.37 -6.08
CA ALA A 250 27.84 18.56 -6.11
C ALA A 250 26.61 19.43 -5.85
N SER A 251 25.62 19.36 -6.74
CA SER A 251 24.39 20.14 -6.65
C SER A 251 23.20 19.45 -7.33
N GLY A 252 22.01 19.75 -6.84
CA GLY A 252 20.76 19.21 -7.35
C GLY A 252 20.57 17.73 -6.99
N ARG A 253 20.00 16.98 -7.94
CA ARG A 253 19.61 15.58 -7.78
C ARG A 253 20.65 14.66 -8.41
N TYR A 254 20.76 13.43 -7.91
CA TYR A 254 21.67 12.39 -8.40
C TYR A 254 20.98 11.02 -8.43
N LEU A 255 20.74 10.48 -9.62
CA LEU A 255 20.25 9.11 -9.77
C LEU A 255 21.34 8.14 -9.30
N CYS A 256 21.00 7.20 -8.44
CA CYS A 256 21.95 6.21 -7.91
C CYS A 256 21.49 4.79 -8.25
N THR A 257 21.94 4.31 -9.41
CA THR A 257 21.67 2.96 -9.91
C THR A 257 22.83 2.45 -10.77
N SER A 258 23.10 1.14 -10.73
CA SER A 258 24.07 0.51 -11.63
C SER A 258 23.54 0.38 -13.07
N GLY A 259 22.21 0.36 -13.22
CA GLY A 259 21.54 0.33 -14.49
C GLY A 259 20.02 0.37 -14.33
N ILE A 260 19.32 0.43 -15.46
CA ILE A 260 17.87 0.36 -15.55
C ILE A 260 17.52 -0.77 -16.51
N TYR A 261 16.62 -1.64 -16.06
CA TYR A 261 16.23 -2.85 -16.75
C TYR A 261 14.75 -3.15 -16.53
N GLN A 262 14.16 -3.97 -17.38
CA GLN A 262 12.82 -4.49 -17.13
C GLN A 262 12.85 -5.46 -15.96
N PHE A 263 11.77 -5.51 -15.18
CA PHE A 263 11.67 -6.47 -14.07
C PHE A 263 11.85 -7.92 -14.54
N GLY A 264 11.40 -8.25 -15.76
CA GLY A 264 11.64 -9.56 -16.38
C GLY A 264 13.11 -9.91 -16.55
N ASP A 265 13.94 -8.96 -17.03
CA ASP A 265 15.38 -9.16 -17.21
C ASP A 265 16.10 -9.34 -15.86
N PHE A 266 15.63 -8.63 -14.83
CA PHE A 266 16.09 -8.83 -13.46
C PHE A 266 15.76 -10.22 -12.95
N ALA A 267 14.51 -10.66 -13.10
CA ALA A 267 14.08 -11.99 -12.71
C ALA A 267 14.86 -13.09 -13.45
N GLU A 268 15.12 -12.91 -14.74
CA GLU A 268 15.96 -13.82 -15.52
C GLU A 268 17.38 -13.88 -14.95
N SER A 269 17.99 -12.74 -14.65
CA SER A 269 19.34 -12.65 -14.07
C SER A 269 19.42 -13.33 -12.70
N VAL A 270 18.44 -13.08 -11.82
CA VAL A 270 18.31 -13.76 -10.52
C VAL A 270 18.15 -15.27 -10.71
N SER A 271 17.34 -15.72 -11.66
CA SER A 271 17.13 -17.16 -11.91
C SER A 271 18.41 -17.88 -12.37
N LYS A 272 19.29 -17.21 -13.11
CA LYS A 272 20.61 -17.73 -13.52
C LYS A 272 21.58 -17.82 -12.35
N LEU A 273 21.55 -16.86 -11.44
CA LEU A 273 22.38 -16.84 -10.23
C LEU A 273 21.91 -17.87 -9.18
N PHE A 274 20.60 -18.15 -9.16
CA PHE A 274 19.93 -19.01 -8.17
C PHE A 274 19.09 -20.10 -8.84
N PRO A 275 19.70 -21.03 -9.60
CA PRO A 275 18.96 -22.01 -10.39
C PRO A 275 18.16 -23.02 -9.55
N ALA A 276 18.47 -23.14 -8.25
CA ALA A 276 17.76 -24.03 -7.32
C ALA A 276 16.46 -23.43 -6.77
N PHE A 277 16.17 -22.14 -7.02
CA PHE A 277 15.00 -21.44 -6.50
C PHE A 277 13.90 -21.32 -7.56
N PRO A 278 12.61 -21.34 -7.15
CA PRO A 278 11.46 -21.30 -8.07
C PRO A 278 11.18 -19.89 -8.61
N VAL A 279 12.19 -19.23 -9.19
CA VAL A 279 12.04 -17.90 -9.80
C VAL A 279 11.23 -18.02 -11.09
N HIS A 280 10.06 -17.39 -11.15
CA HIS A 280 9.24 -17.33 -12.37
C HIS A 280 9.95 -16.53 -13.47
N ARG A 281 10.02 -17.11 -14.67
CA ARG A 281 10.76 -16.57 -15.82
C ARG A 281 9.88 -16.05 -16.95
N GLU A 282 8.57 -16.27 -16.87
CA GLU A 282 7.66 -15.96 -17.98
C GLU A 282 7.27 -14.48 -18.00
N PHE A 283 8.06 -13.67 -18.70
CA PHE A 283 7.52 -12.66 -19.60
C PHE A 283 7.69 -13.20 -21.02
N ASN A 284 6.73 -13.99 -21.50
CA ASN A 284 6.67 -14.27 -22.93
C ASN A 284 6.32 -12.96 -23.65
N LEU A 285 7.34 -12.18 -24.02
CA LEU A 285 7.28 -11.37 -25.23
C LEU A 285 6.80 -12.29 -26.35
N LEU A 286 5.79 -11.86 -27.10
CA LEU A 286 5.35 -12.54 -28.31
C LEU A 286 6.56 -12.84 -29.22
N LYS A 287 7.15 -14.04 -29.12
CA LYS A 287 7.85 -14.63 -30.25
C LYS A 287 6.76 -15.17 -31.15
N LEU A 288 6.29 -14.30 -32.05
CA LEU A 288 5.52 -14.69 -33.23
C LEU A 288 6.33 -15.76 -33.98
N LYS A 289 6.02 -17.03 -33.74
CA LYS A 289 6.28 -18.06 -34.74
C LYS A 289 5.19 -17.88 -35.79
N VAL A 290 5.56 -17.24 -36.90
CA VAL A 290 4.77 -17.27 -38.13
C VAL A 290 4.85 -18.70 -38.64
N ASP A 291 3.75 -19.44 -38.52
CA ASP A 291 3.58 -20.69 -39.27
C ASP A 291 3.32 -20.33 -40.74
N SER A 292 3.81 -21.15 -41.67
CA SER A 292 3.91 -20.84 -43.10
C SER A 292 2.56 -20.62 -43.80
N ASP A 293 1.44 -20.86 -43.12
CA ASP A 293 0.12 -20.95 -43.74
C ASP A 293 -0.85 -19.79 -43.41
N HIS A 294 -0.35 -18.66 -42.90
CA HIS A 294 -1.07 -17.36 -42.83
C HIS A 294 -2.51 -17.36 -42.22
N ASN A 295 -2.90 -18.37 -41.45
CA ASN A 295 -4.23 -18.44 -40.83
C ASN A 295 -4.17 -18.32 -39.30
N ARG A 296 -4.72 -17.20 -38.81
CA ARG A 296 -5.14 -16.88 -37.42
C ARG A 296 -4.27 -17.41 -36.27
N VAL A 297 -3.54 -16.48 -35.66
CA VAL A 297 -2.85 -16.68 -34.37
C VAL A 297 -3.84 -16.46 -33.22
N GLU A 298 -4.14 -17.50 -32.43
CA GLU A 298 -4.71 -17.33 -31.09
C GLU A 298 -3.61 -16.87 -30.13
N VAL A 299 -3.79 -15.68 -29.55
CA VAL A 299 -2.87 -15.13 -28.54
C VAL A 299 -3.08 -15.88 -27.23
N GLY A 300 -2.08 -16.67 -26.83
CA GLY A 300 -2.05 -17.33 -25.52
C GLY A 300 -2.23 -16.32 -24.38
N LYS A 301 -3.11 -16.64 -23.43
CA LYS A 301 -3.49 -15.78 -22.29
C LYS A 301 -2.27 -15.37 -21.47
N ILE A 302 -2.01 -14.06 -21.44
CA ILE A 302 -1.00 -13.43 -20.58
C ILE A 302 -1.58 -13.30 -19.17
N TRP A 303 -0.88 -13.82 -18.16
CA TRP A 303 -1.25 -13.76 -16.73
C TRP A 303 -0.92 -12.40 -16.09
N ASN A 304 -1.24 -11.27 -16.76
CA ASN A 304 -0.96 -9.96 -16.19
C ASN A 304 -2.22 -9.34 -15.54
N LYS A 305 -2.10 -9.00 -14.26
CA LYS A 305 -3.07 -8.17 -13.50
C LYS A 305 -3.16 -6.73 -14.06
N PHE A 306 -2.23 -6.34 -14.95
CA PHE A 306 -2.08 -5.00 -15.52
C PHE A 306 -1.98 -5.06 -17.06
N THR A 307 -2.75 -4.23 -17.76
CA THR A 307 -2.94 -4.33 -19.22
C THR A 307 -2.02 -3.42 -20.06
N GLY A 308 -1.04 -2.73 -19.44
CA GLY A 308 -0.14 -1.81 -20.15
C GLY A 308 1.16 -1.53 -19.40
N GLU A 309 2.20 -1.16 -20.15
CA GLU A 309 3.49 -0.70 -19.63
C GLU A 309 3.32 0.54 -18.75
N THR A 310 3.96 0.56 -17.58
CA THR A 310 3.83 1.68 -16.63
C THR A 310 4.69 2.89 -16.99
N GLN A 311 5.64 2.74 -17.92
CA GLN A 311 6.51 3.80 -18.46
C GLN A 311 6.70 3.65 -19.98
N PRO A 312 5.68 3.93 -20.80
CA PRO A 312 5.79 3.79 -22.25
C PRO A 312 6.93 4.66 -22.79
N GLY A 313 7.97 4.02 -23.35
CA GLY A 313 9.12 4.70 -23.95
C GLY A 313 10.39 4.79 -23.11
N LEU A 314 10.40 4.27 -21.88
CA LEU A 314 11.66 4.04 -21.16
C LEU A 314 12.42 2.88 -21.83
N ILE A 315 13.76 2.94 -21.83
CA ILE A 315 14.61 1.91 -22.42
C ILE A 315 15.67 1.46 -21.41
N ALA A 316 16.17 0.24 -21.58
CA ALA A 316 17.25 -0.27 -20.75
C ALA A 316 18.47 0.63 -20.91
N CYS A 317 19.08 1.00 -19.79
CA CYS A 317 20.22 1.91 -19.75
C CYS A 317 21.27 1.36 -18.81
N LYS A 318 22.42 0.97 -19.38
CA LYS A 318 23.64 0.76 -18.61
C LYS A 318 24.19 2.13 -18.24
N ASP A 319 24.77 2.23 -17.04
CA ASP A 319 25.41 3.48 -16.57
C ASP A 319 24.44 4.66 -16.49
N ALA A 320 23.19 4.41 -16.08
CA ALA A 320 22.16 5.45 -15.98
C ALA A 320 22.52 6.58 -15.00
N ALA A 321 23.34 6.30 -13.98
CA ALA A 321 23.80 7.24 -12.98
C ALA A 321 25.02 8.09 -13.44
N LYS A 322 24.92 8.70 -14.63
CA LYS A 322 26.04 9.42 -15.28
C LYS A 322 26.70 10.45 -14.37
N LYS A 323 25.92 11.30 -13.68
CA LYS A 323 26.46 12.34 -12.80
C LYS A 323 27.33 11.77 -11.66
N LEU A 324 26.98 10.60 -11.10
CA LEU A 324 27.79 9.97 -10.05
C LEU A 324 29.05 9.32 -10.63
N ILE A 325 28.94 8.72 -11.82
CA ILE A 325 30.07 8.13 -12.54
C ILE A 325 31.09 9.22 -12.89
N ASP A 326 30.63 10.37 -13.37
CA ASP A 326 31.48 11.53 -13.69
C ASP A 326 32.18 12.11 -12.45
N LEU A 327 31.59 11.95 -11.26
CA LEU A 327 32.23 12.27 -9.98
C LEU A 327 33.22 11.18 -9.50
N GLY A 328 33.42 10.11 -10.29
CA GLY A 328 34.36 9.03 -10.01
C GLY A 328 33.78 7.85 -9.24
N LEU A 329 32.45 7.78 -9.07
CA LEU A 329 31.82 6.63 -8.41
C LEU A 329 31.85 5.40 -9.33
N VAL A 330 32.38 4.30 -8.81
CA VAL A 330 32.34 2.98 -9.47
C VAL A 330 31.28 2.13 -8.80
N PHE A 331 30.30 1.69 -9.58
CA PHE A 331 29.21 0.84 -9.11
C PHE A 331 29.62 -0.63 -9.07
N THR A 332 29.17 -1.32 -8.01
CA THR A 332 29.22 -2.77 -7.88
C THR A 332 28.29 -3.39 -8.93
N PRO A 333 28.71 -4.45 -9.63
CA PRO A 333 27.87 -5.16 -10.58
C PRO A 333 26.57 -5.67 -9.95
N LEU A 334 25.50 -5.74 -10.74
CA LEU A 334 24.19 -6.21 -10.30
C LEU A 334 24.27 -7.61 -9.70
N GLU A 335 25.00 -8.51 -10.35
CA GLU A 335 25.14 -9.90 -9.96
C GLU A 335 25.76 -10.02 -8.56
N ASP A 336 26.75 -9.17 -8.26
CA ASP A 336 27.41 -9.14 -6.96
C ASP A 336 26.47 -8.55 -5.89
N ALA A 337 25.71 -7.51 -6.22
CA ALA A 337 24.69 -6.98 -5.32
C ALA A 337 23.63 -8.01 -4.95
N VAL A 338 23.15 -8.80 -5.92
CA VAL A 338 22.20 -9.89 -5.67
C VAL A 338 22.87 -11.00 -4.84
N ARG A 339 24.12 -11.41 -5.17
CA ARG A 339 24.87 -12.43 -4.43
C ARG A 339 25.11 -12.04 -2.98
N ASP A 340 25.46 -10.80 -2.70
CA ASP A 340 25.74 -10.34 -1.33
C ASP A 340 24.48 -10.21 -0.48
N THR A 341 23.32 -10.07 -1.12
CA THR A 341 22.01 -10.12 -0.44
C THR A 341 21.67 -11.54 0.05
N ARG A 342 22.25 -12.57 -0.59
CA ARG A 342 21.91 -13.99 -0.42
C ARG A 342 21.92 -14.46 1.02
N THR A 343 22.98 -14.20 1.78
CA THR A 343 23.25 -14.95 3.03
C THR A 343 22.09 -14.86 4.02
N ARG A 344 21.61 -13.65 4.30
CA ARG A 344 20.48 -13.41 5.22
C ARG A 344 19.12 -13.72 4.59
N VAL A 345 18.97 -13.51 3.28
CA VAL A 345 17.73 -13.87 2.57
C VAL A 345 17.52 -15.38 2.56
N LEU A 346 18.58 -16.17 2.34
CA LEU A 346 18.51 -17.62 2.40
C LEU A 346 18.35 -18.16 3.81
N GLU A 347 18.93 -17.53 4.82
CA GLU A 347 18.60 -17.85 6.23
C GLU A 347 17.11 -17.61 6.52
N ALA A 348 16.53 -16.54 5.97
CA ALA A 348 15.11 -16.25 6.12
C ALA A 348 14.21 -17.21 5.32
N VAL A 349 14.63 -17.61 4.11
CA VAL A 349 13.93 -18.61 3.29
C VAL A 349 14.03 -20.01 3.88
N GLY A 350 15.22 -20.44 4.34
CA GLY A 350 15.43 -21.75 4.97
C GLY A 350 14.73 -21.90 6.33
N LYS A 351 14.55 -20.80 7.08
CA LYS A 351 13.68 -20.79 8.27
C LYS A 351 12.21 -20.99 7.93
N ALA A 352 11.75 -20.49 6.77
CA ALA A 352 10.39 -20.70 6.29
C ALA A 352 10.15 -22.13 5.78
N GLU A 353 11.18 -22.79 5.23
CA GLU A 353 11.10 -24.21 4.85
C GLU A 353 11.14 -25.16 6.06
N MET A 354 11.95 -24.86 7.09
CA MET A 354 11.97 -25.66 8.34
C MET A 354 10.76 -25.45 9.25
N SER A 355 9.98 -24.38 9.07
CA SER A 355 8.72 -24.16 9.81
C SER A 355 7.49 -24.72 9.08
N SER A 356 7.67 -25.47 8.00
CA SER A 356 6.59 -26.09 7.22
C SER A 356 6.00 -27.36 7.86
N SER A 357 5.70 -27.28 9.17
CA SER A 357 4.61 -28.04 9.78
C SER A 357 3.56 -27.01 10.21
N PRO A 358 2.27 -27.15 9.83
CA PRO A 358 1.29 -26.09 10.00
C PRO A 358 0.97 -25.91 11.49
N VAL A 359 1.67 -24.97 12.14
CA VAL A 359 1.30 -24.47 13.46
C VAL A 359 0.58 -23.14 13.24
N PRO A 360 -0.71 -23.00 13.66
CA PRO A 360 -1.41 -21.73 13.56
C PRO A 360 -0.69 -20.71 14.44
N CYS A 361 -0.32 -19.56 13.87
CA CYS A 361 0.22 -18.45 14.63
C CYS A 361 -0.87 -17.90 15.57
N THR A 362 -0.82 -18.28 16.85
CA THR A 362 -1.69 -17.79 17.91
C THR A 362 -1.06 -16.60 18.63
N ARG A 363 -0.79 -15.49 17.92
CA ARG A 363 -0.66 -14.19 18.58
C ARG A 363 -1.94 -13.41 18.30
N SER A 364 -2.81 -13.32 19.30
CA SER A 364 -4.00 -12.47 19.24
C SER A 364 -3.55 -11.01 19.21
N TRP A 365 -3.66 -10.37 18.04
CA TRP A 365 -3.57 -8.93 17.89
C TRP A 365 -4.80 -8.32 18.56
N SER A 366 -4.62 -7.62 19.69
CA SER A 366 -5.71 -6.86 20.31
C SER A 366 -5.70 -5.44 19.77
N ILE A 367 -6.63 -5.14 18.86
CA ILE A 367 -6.98 -3.76 18.50
C ILE A 367 -7.66 -3.10 19.70
N SER A 368 -7.33 -1.85 20.02
CA SER A 368 -8.06 -1.13 21.07
C SER A 368 -9.50 -0.87 20.62
N GLU A 369 -10.42 -0.76 21.57
CA GLU A 369 -11.83 -0.51 21.27
C GLU A 369 -12.06 0.84 20.57
N ASP A 370 -11.32 1.87 20.98
CA ASP A 370 -11.36 3.18 20.33
C ASP A 370 -10.82 3.15 18.90
N SER A 371 -9.72 2.41 18.66
CA SER A 371 -9.18 2.26 17.31
C SER A 371 -10.12 1.49 16.40
N LEU A 372 -10.76 0.44 16.92
CA LEU A 372 -11.78 -0.30 16.19
C LEU A 372 -12.98 0.59 15.86
N ARG A 373 -13.50 1.33 16.85
CA ARG A 373 -14.62 2.26 16.65
C ARG A 373 -14.30 3.32 15.60
N ARG A 374 -13.13 3.95 15.63
CA ARG A 374 -12.72 4.97 14.64
C ARG A 374 -12.56 4.38 13.25
N TYR A 375 -11.91 3.23 13.12
CA TYR A 375 -11.73 2.55 11.84
C TYR A 375 -13.08 2.21 11.21
N VAL A 376 -13.97 1.55 11.97
CA VAL A 376 -15.26 1.09 11.47
C VAL A 376 -16.16 2.28 11.15
N PHE A 377 -16.15 3.34 11.97
CA PHE A 377 -16.88 4.57 11.68
C PHE A 377 -16.42 5.18 10.35
N PHE A 378 -15.12 5.35 10.13
CA PHE A 378 -14.61 5.91 8.87
C PHE A 378 -14.90 5.01 7.66
N ALA A 379 -14.67 3.71 7.76
CA ALA A 379 -14.96 2.76 6.68
C ALA A 379 -16.46 2.74 6.32
N SER A 380 -17.33 2.86 7.32
CA SER A 380 -18.77 2.90 7.12
C SER A 380 -19.27 4.19 6.44
N GLU A 381 -18.62 5.34 6.67
CA GLU A 381 -18.93 6.59 5.95
C GLU A 381 -18.74 6.41 4.44
N SER A 382 -17.59 5.87 4.03
CA SER A 382 -17.31 5.61 2.61
C SER A 382 -18.36 4.67 2.00
N CYS A 383 -18.76 3.63 2.73
CA CYS A 383 -19.79 2.70 2.27
C CYS A 383 -21.17 3.38 2.13
N ILE A 384 -21.58 4.23 3.08
CA ILE A 384 -22.83 5.02 2.98
C ILE A 384 -22.82 5.90 1.73
N GLN A 385 -21.72 6.63 1.49
CA GLN A 385 -21.60 7.51 0.32
C GLN A 385 -21.69 6.73 -0.99
N GLU A 386 -21.07 5.55 -1.06
CA GLU A 386 -21.18 4.67 -2.23
C GLU A 386 -22.62 4.18 -2.46
N LEU A 387 -23.33 3.78 -1.40
CA LEU A 387 -24.73 3.34 -1.46
C LEU A 387 -25.66 4.46 -1.94
N LEU A 388 -25.54 5.66 -1.37
CA LEU A 388 -26.31 6.84 -1.80
C LEU A 388 -26.02 7.18 -3.25
N SER A 389 -24.74 7.20 -3.66
CA SER A 389 -24.37 7.43 -5.07
C SER A 389 -24.93 6.37 -6.02
N ALA A 390 -25.20 5.17 -5.50
CA ALA A 390 -25.76 4.06 -6.25
C ALA A 390 -27.29 4.09 -6.28
N SER A 391 -27.98 4.73 -5.33
CA SER A 391 -29.44 4.92 -5.40
C SER A 391 -29.85 6.10 -6.28
N ASP A 392 -29.02 7.14 -6.31
CA ASP A 392 -29.31 8.43 -6.93
C ASP A 392 -29.65 8.32 -8.44
N SER A 393 -30.88 8.68 -8.82
CA SER A 393 -31.35 8.63 -10.22
C SER A 393 -31.53 10.00 -10.88
N ASN A 394 -31.30 11.10 -10.17
CA ASN A 394 -31.73 12.44 -10.60
C ASN A 394 -30.67 13.29 -11.32
N ARG A 395 -29.56 12.72 -11.83
CA ARG A 395 -28.70 13.48 -12.76
C ARG A 395 -29.29 13.52 -14.17
N VAL A 396 -30.25 14.43 -14.35
CA VAL A 396 -30.68 14.92 -15.67
C VAL A 396 -29.50 15.66 -16.31
N GLY A 397 -28.73 14.94 -17.13
CA GLY A 397 -27.61 15.53 -17.87
C GLY A 397 -26.79 14.50 -18.64
N ASN A 398 -27.31 14.04 -19.78
CA ASN A 398 -26.64 13.50 -20.98
C ASN A 398 -25.32 12.69 -20.89
N PHE A 399 -24.96 12.14 -19.74
CA PHE A 399 -23.90 11.14 -19.57
C PHE A 399 -24.53 9.89 -18.97
N SER A 400 -24.31 8.74 -19.62
CA SER A 400 -24.77 7.46 -19.09
C SER A 400 -24.19 7.25 -17.69
N ASP A 401 -25.04 7.09 -16.68
CA ASP A 401 -24.72 6.84 -15.26
C ASP A 401 -23.92 5.53 -15.00
N GLY A 402 -23.55 4.82 -16.07
CA GLY A 402 -22.79 3.59 -16.05
C GLY A 402 -23.60 2.35 -15.64
N TRP A 403 -24.88 2.52 -15.28
CA TRP A 403 -25.77 1.42 -14.93
C TRP A 403 -26.40 0.82 -16.20
N LYS A 404 -26.26 -0.48 -16.35
CA LYS A 404 -26.92 -1.26 -17.38
C LYS A 404 -28.01 -2.10 -16.75
N VAL A 405 -29.27 -1.80 -17.08
CA VAL A 405 -30.42 -2.64 -16.71
C VAL A 405 -30.22 -4.03 -17.31
N LEU A 406 -30.32 -5.04 -16.47
CA LEU A 406 -30.21 -6.45 -16.83
C LEU A 406 -31.59 -7.07 -17.05
N THR A 407 -32.49 -6.83 -16.09
CA THR A 407 -33.79 -7.49 -16.01
C THR A 407 -34.76 -6.60 -15.25
N LEU A 408 -36.04 -6.64 -15.62
CA LEU A 408 -37.15 -6.10 -14.86
C LEU A 408 -38.14 -7.26 -14.63
N GLU A 409 -38.16 -7.82 -13.43
CA GLU A 409 -39.01 -8.97 -13.06
C GLU A 409 -39.87 -8.61 -11.85
N ASN A 410 -41.19 -8.84 -11.94
CA ASN A 410 -42.16 -8.60 -10.86
C ASN A 410 -42.11 -7.19 -10.22
N GLY A 411 -41.68 -6.19 -11.01
CA GLY A 411 -41.53 -4.79 -10.59
C GLY A 411 -40.16 -4.43 -10.03
N VAL A 412 -39.25 -5.40 -9.85
CA VAL A 412 -37.87 -5.18 -9.39
C VAL A 412 -36.96 -4.94 -10.60
N GLU A 413 -36.33 -3.77 -10.66
CA GLU A 413 -35.31 -3.46 -11.66
C GLU A 413 -33.95 -3.92 -11.16
N ILE A 414 -33.30 -4.82 -11.90
CA ILE A 414 -31.91 -5.22 -11.63
C ILE A 414 -31.00 -4.53 -12.63
N SER A 415 -30.00 -3.83 -12.11
CA SER A 415 -29.00 -3.10 -12.87
C SER A 415 -27.60 -3.51 -12.45
N LYS A 416 -26.65 -3.45 -13.38
CA LYS A 416 -25.22 -3.66 -13.10
C LYS A 416 -24.39 -2.47 -13.52
N ARG A 417 -23.35 -2.15 -12.76
CA ARG A 417 -22.33 -1.15 -13.09
C ARG A 417 -20.96 -1.78 -12.93
N ARG A 418 -20.04 -1.46 -13.84
CA ARG A 418 -18.65 -1.90 -13.72
C ARG A 418 -17.93 -0.99 -12.72
N SER A 419 -17.37 -1.58 -11.66
CA SER A 419 -16.51 -0.89 -10.70
C SER A 419 -15.14 -1.58 -10.71
N GLY A 420 -14.20 -1.01 -11.48
CA GLY A 420 -12.88 -1.60 -11.70
C GLY A 420 -12.91 -2.99 -12.37
N SER A 421 -12.42 -4.01 -11.66
CA SER A 421 -12.34 -5.41 -12.09
C SER A 421 -13.58 -6.24 -11.75
N LEU A 422 -14.49 -5.70 -10.94
CA LEU A 422 -15.69 -6.33 -10.42
C LEU A 422 -16.96 -5.61 -10.91
N HIS A 423 -18.11 -6.26 -10.71
CA HIS A 423 -19.41 -5.67 -11.01
C HIS A 423 -20.15 -5.40 -9.72
N THR A 424 -20.63 -4.17 -9.58
CA THR A 424 -21.61 -3.79 -8.58
C THR A 424 -22.99 -4.04 -9.17
N PHE A 425 -23.85 -4.69 -8.39
CA PHE A 425 -25.23 -4.95 -8.78
C PHE A 425 -26.15 -4.16 -7.86
N ARG A 426 -27.27 -3.72 -8.42
CA ARG A 426 -28.30 -2.96 -7.74
C ARG A 426 -29.66 -3.53 -8.12
N SER A 427 -30.53 -3.75 -7.14
CA SER A 427 -31.96 -3.90 -7.35
C SER A 427 -32.69 -2.66 -6.85
N ARG A 428 -33.68 -2.20 -7.60
CA ARG A 428 -34.58 -1.11 -7.18
C ARG A 428 -36.01 -1.56 -7.26
N TRP A 429 -36.80 -1.17 -6.26
CA TRP A 429 -38.20 -1.52 -6.24
C TRP A 429 -39.06 -0.56 -5.41
N VAL A 430 -40.25 -0.27 -5.92
CA VAL A 430 -41.26 0.54 -5.22
C VAL A 430 -42.18 -0.37 -4.42
N LEU A 431 -42.13 -0.23 -3.10
CA LEU A 431 -43.05 -0.83 -2.15
C LEU A 431 -44.19 0.14 -1.87
N ARG A 432 -45.42 -0.29 -2.17
CA ARG A 432 -46.63 0.50 -1.90
C ARG A 432 -47.17 0.16 -0.51
N SER A 433 -47.61 1.19 0.22
CA SER A 433 -48.21 1.05 1.57
C SER A 433 -47.30 0.35 2.57
N VAL A 434 -46.00 0.63 2.49
CA VAL A 434 -44.95 0.19 3.41
C VAL A 434 -44.03 1.37 3.68
N SER A 435 -43.92 1.78 4.94
CA SER A 435 -43.03 2.87 5.32
C SER A 435 -41.55 2.42 5.34
N PRO A 436 -40.58 3.34 5.19
CA PRO A 436 -39.15 3.03 5.34
C PRO A 436 -38.82 2.31 6.65
N GLU A 437 -39.43 2.71 7.76
CA GLU A 437 -39.22 2.13 9.09
C GLU A 437 -39.76 0.71 9.19
N GLN A 438 -40.95 0.46 8.62
CA GLN A 438 -41.54 -0.88 8.54
C GLN A 438 -40.63 -1.83 7.75
N PHE A 439 -40.10 -1.36 6.61
CA PHE A 439 -39.18 -2.16 5.80
C PHE A 439 -37.89 -2.49 6.57
N ILE A 440 -37.22 -1.47 7.15
CA ILE A 440 -35.94 -1.65 7.85
C ILE A 440 -36.09 -2.55 9.08
N THR A 441 -37.21 -2.47 9.79
CA THR A 441 -37.49 -3.35 10.93
C THR A 441 -37.42 -4.83 10.53
N VAL A 442 -37.95 -5.18 9.35
CA VAL A 442 -37.93 -6.56 8.84
C VAL A 442 -36.58 -6.91 8.20
N ALA A 443 -35.98 -5.99 7.45
CA ALA A 443 -34.73 -6.22 6.74
C ALA A 443 -33.52 -6.39 7.68
N ASN A 444 -33.48 -5.66 8.79
CA ASN A 444 -32.35 -5.65 9.73
C ASN A 444 -32.56 -6.53 10.97
N ALA A 445 -33.73 -7.14 11.12
CA ALA A 445 -33.94 -8.13 12.16
C ALA A 445 -33.04 -9.34 11.87
N ILE A 446 -31.92 -9.46 12.60
CA ILE A 446 -30.98 -10.59 12.49
C ILE A 446 -31.70 -11.94 12.61
N ASP A 447 -32.75 -12.02 13.44
CA ASP A 447 -33.57 -13.22 13.61
C ASP A 447 -34.50 -13.49 12.41
N ALA A 448 -34.86 -12.44 11.65
CA ALA A 448 -35.62 -12.54 10.40
C ALA A 448 -34.71 -12.82 9.19
N ALA A 449 -33.41 -12.57 9.28
CA ALA A 449 -32.46 -12.79 8.19
C ALA A 449 -32.49 -14.23 7.64
N LYS A 450 -32.70 -15.21 8.52
CA LYS A 450 -32.86 -16.63 8.16
C LYS A 450 -34.17 -16.92 7.40
N GLN A 451 -35.17 -16.06 7.52
CA GLN A 451 -36.48 -16.24 6.90
C GLN A 451 -36.47 -15.84 5.42
N TRP A 452 -35.60 -14.91 5.02
CA TRP A 452 -35.47 -14.46 3.63
C TRP A 452 -34.17 -14.90 2.96
N ASP A 453 -33.14 -15.29 3.70
CA ASP A 453 -31.94 -15.97 3.19
C ASP A 453 -31.83 -17.41 3.74
N PRO A 454 -32.31 -18.42 2.98
CA PRO A 454 -32.27 -19.81 3.42
C PRO A 454 -30.85 -20.39 3.47
N ASP A 455 -29.85 -19.72 2.88
CA ASP A 455 -28.46 -20.16 2.92
C ASP A 455 -27.76 -19.72 4.24
N LEU A 456 -28.33 -18.75 4.98
CA LEU A 456 -27.80 -18.22 6.22
C LEU A 456 -28.20 -19.10 7.42
N VAL A 457 -27.24 -19.79 8.02
CA VAL A 457 -27.49 -20.70 9.15
C VAL A 457 -27.40 -20.01 10.51
N GLU A 458 -26.63 -18.93 10.60
CA GLU A 458 -26.40 -18.20 11.84
C GLU A 458 -26.05 -16.74 11.54
N ALA A 459 -26.66 -15.82 12.29
CA ALA A 459 -26.29 -14.42 12.31
C ALA A 459 -26.27 -13.98 13.78
N THR A 460 -25.18 -13.36 14.22
CA THR A 460 -24.94 -13.06 15.64
C THR A 460 -24.24 -11.73 15.79
N TYR A 461 -24.70 -10.88 16.71
CA TYR A 461 -23.98 -9.67 17.11
C TYR A 461 -22.72 -10.06 17.88
N ILE A 462 -21.57 -9.54 17.45
CA ILE A 462 -20.29 -9.73 18.13
C ILE A 462 -20.07 -8.59 19.12
N LYS A 463 -20.29 -7.36 18.66
CA LYS A 463 -19.99 -6.15 19.44
C LYS A 463 -20.75 -4.95 18.92
N ASP A 464 -21.35 -4.18 19.83
CA ASP A 464 -21.87 -2.85 19.52
C ASP A 464 -20.77 -1.80 19.76
N LEU A 465 -20.50 -0.97 18.76
CA LEU A 465 -19.51 0.09 18.84
C LEU A 465 -20.17 1.43 19.18
N GLN A 466 -21.39 1.65 18.68
CA GLN A 466 -22.29 2.79 18.92
C GLN A 466 -23.74 2.36 18.67
N ASP A 467 -24.71 3.20 19.04
CA ASP A 467 -26.16 2.93 18.84
C ASP A 467 -26.50 2.60 17.38
N ASN A 468 -25.77 3.19 16.44
CA ASN A 468 -25.98 3.03 15.01
C ASN A 468 -24.86 2.23 14.30
N LEU A 469 -23.93 1.62 15.05
CA LEU A 469 -22.75 0.95 14.50
C LEU A 469 -22.43 -0.34 15.26
N SER A 470 -22.54 -1.48 14.59
CA SER A 470 -22.41 -2.80 15.20
C SER A 470 -21.53 -3.73 14.35
N ILE A 471 -20.93 -4.74 14.98
CA ILE A 471 -20.17 -5.81 14.31
C ILE A 471 -20.98 -7.10 14.40
N ILE A 472 -21.19 -7.73 13.25
CA ILE A 472 -22.05 -8.90 13.08
C ILE A 472 -21.25 -10.03 12.45
N ARG A 473 -21.51 -11.25 12.93
CA ARG A 473 -21.03 -12.49 12.33
C ARG A 473 -22.17 -13.14 11.56
N LEU A 474 -21.94 -13.44 10.29
CA LEU A 474 -22.84 -14.17 9.41
C LEU A 474 -22.20 -15.51 9.03
N ARG A 475 -22.89 -16.62 9.20
CA ARG A 475 -22.41 -17.96 8.80
C ARG A 475 -23.42 -18.64 7.89
N PHE A 476 -22.90 -19.24 6.84
CA PHE A 476 -23.60 -20.00 5.84
C PHE A 476 -23.18 -21.48 5.97
N GLY A 477 -24.14 -22.40 5.85
CA GLY A 477 -23.96 -23.82 6.13
C GLY A 477 -23.31 -24.62 5.01
N GLU A 478 -23.07 -25.91 5.28
CA GLU A 478 -22.53 -26.86 4.29
C GLU A 478 -23.55 -27.18 3.17
N ASN A 479 -24.84 -26.97 3.41
CA ASN A 479 -25.88 -27.13 2.38
C ASN A 479 -26.14 -25.85 1.57
N SER A 480 -25.43 -24.76 1.89
CA SER A 480 -25.58 -23.48 1.19
C SER A 480 -25.02 -23.56 -0.23
N LYS A 481 -25.50 -22.69 -1.12
CA LYS A 481 -25.02 -22.59 -2.51
C LYS A 481 -23.47 -22.59 -2.58
N PRO A 482 -22.84 -23.08 -3.68
CA PRO A 482 -21.39 -23.33 -3.76
C PRO A 482 -20.47 -22.16 -3.37
N LEU A 483 -20.95 -20.91 -3.45
CA LEU A 483 -20.18 -19.72 -3.08
C LEU A 483 -20.24 -19.37 -1.59
N PHE A 484 -21.33 -19.76 -0.91
CA PHE A 484 -21.56 -19.58 0.53
C PHE A 484 -21.35 -20.87 1.33
N HIS A 485 -21.08 -21.98 0.63
CA HIS A 485 -20.80 -23.27 1.23
C HIS A 485 -19.77 -23.15 2.35
N ASN A 486 -20.24 -23.41 3.56
CA ASN A 486 -19.44 -23.37 4.77
C ASN A 486 -18.64 -22.05 4.92
N ARG A 487 -19.25 -20.90 4.58
CA ARG A 487 -18.60 -19.59 4.69
C ARG A 487 -19.03 -18.81 5.91
N GLU A 488 -18.11 -17.98 6.38
CA GLU A 488 -18.34 -17.03 7.45
C GLU A 488 -17.93 -15.63 7.02
N PHE A 489 -18.71 -14.62 7.39
CA PHE A 489 -18.40 -13.21 7.19
C PHE A 489 -18.44 -12.52 8.55
N ILE A 490 -17.46 -11.65 8.79
CA ILE A 490 -17.46 -10.75 9.94
C ILE A 490 -17.56 -9.35 9.36
N VAL A 491 -18.70 -8.72 9.54
CA VAL A 491 -19.07 -7.46 8.90
C VAL A 491 -19.32 -6.40 9.96
N TYR A 492 -19.12 -5.14 9.60
CA TYR A 492 -19.78 -4.05 10.31
C TYR A 492 -21.12 -3.76 9.64
N GLU A 493 -22.06 -3.27 10.44
CA GLU A 493 -23.33 -2.70 10.00
C GLU A 493 -23.43 -1.28 10.57
N ARG A 494 -23.69 -0.31 9.68
CA ARG A 494 -24.00 1.06 10.07
C ARG A 494 -25.39 1.45 9.60
N ARG A 495 -26.15 2.11 10.48
CA ARG A 495 -27.49 2.63 10.21
C ARG A 495 -27.45 4.15 10.28
N GLU A 496 -27.96 4.81 9.26
CA GLU A 496 -27.94 6.27 9.19
C GLU A 496 -29.26 6.77 8.61
N THR A 497 -29.81 7.83 9.20
CA THR A 497 -30.97 8.55 8.67
C THR A 497 -30.49 9.89 8.14
N MET A 498 -30.73 10.14 6.85
CA MET A 498 -30.37 11.40 6.21
C MET A 498 -31.39 12.49 6.55
N ASP A 499 -31.02 13.75 6.32
CA ASP A 499 -31.86 14.92 6.62
C ASP A 499 -33.21 14.91 5.87
N ASP A 500 -33.28 14.25 4.72
CA ASP A 500 -34.49 14.10 3.91
C ASP A 500 -35.38 12.91 4.33
N GLY A 501 -35.00 12.20 5.39
CA GLY A 501 -35.68 11.00 5.88
C GLY A 501 -35.29 9.71 5.18
N THR A 502 -34.32 9.73 4.25
CA THR A 502 -33.78 8.52 3.63
C THR A 502 -33.04 7.69 4.67
N LEU A 503 -33.34 6.39 4.72
CA LEU A 503 -32.68 5.46 5.63
C LEU A 503 -31.63 4.64 4.87
N VAL A 504 -30.41 4.60 5.41
CA VAL A 504 -29.28 3.84 4.84
C VAL A 504 -28.77 2.82 5.82
N VAL A 505 -28.56 1.60 5.34
CA VAL A 505 -27.94 0.50 6.10
C VAL A 505 -26.74 0.00 5.32
N ALA A 506 -25.55 0.28 5.80
CA ALA A 506 -24.29 -0.06 5.15
C ALA A 506 -23.62 -1.27 5.82
N VAL A 507 -23.25 -2.27 5.02
CA VAL A 507 -22.68 -3.54 5.48
C VAL A 507 -21.43 -3.89 4.66
N ALA A 508 -20.29 -4.06 5.32
CA ALA A 508 -19.07 -4.56 4.67
C ALA A 508 -18.19 -5.37 5.62
N SER A 509 -17.33 -6.22 5.06
CA SER A 509 -16.44 -7.08 5.84
C SER A 509 -15.33 -6.29 6.52
N LEU A 510 -15.04 -6.66 7.78
CA LEU A 510 -13.82 -6.23 8.44
C LEU A 510 -12.60 -6.90 7.81
N PRO A 511 -11.45 -6.21 7.77
CA PRO A 511 -10.17 -6.82 7.43
C PRO A 511 -9.92 -8.09 8.24
N LYS A 512 -9.30 -9.09 7.61
CA LYS A 512 -9.11 -10.43 8.17
C LYS A 512 -8.43 -10.38 9.54
N GLU A 513 -7.47 -9.47 9.71
CA GLU A 513 -6.66 -9.27 10.91
C GLU A 513 -7.50 -8.70 12.06
N ILE A 514 -8.34 -7.70 11.78
CA ILE A 514 -9.25 -7.09 12.77
C ILE A 514 -10.31 -8.13 13.19
N ALA A 515 -10.88 -8.83 12.22
CA ALA A 515 -11.90 -9.82 12.48
C ALA A 515 -11.38 -11.04 13.28
N ALA A 516 -10.12 -11.43 13.09
CA ALA A 516 -9.48 -12.50 13.86
C ALA A 516 -9.30 -12.15 15.35
N GLY A 517 -9.10 -10.86 15.67
CA GLY A 517 -9.03 -10.38 17.06
C GLY A 517 -10.38 -10.33 17.78
N LEU A 518 -11.49 -10.28 17.03
CA LEU A 518 -12.86 -10.19 17.56
C LEU A 518 -13.55 -11.55 17.70
N HIS A 519 -13.14 -12.53 16.88
CA HIS A 519 -13.71 -13.86 16.92
C HIS A 519 -12.61 -14.93 16.72
N PRO A 520 -11.99 -15.42 17.81
CA PRO A 520 -10.82 -16.29 17.74
C PRO A 520 -11.13 -17.79 17.54
N LYS A 521 -12.41 -18.20 17.45
CA LYS A 521 -12.74 -19.63 17.34
C LYS A 521 -12.40 -20.17 15.95
N GLN A 522 -11.52 -21.18 15.93
CA GLN A 522 -11.34 -22.07 14.79
C GLN A 522 -12.65 -22.83 14.55
N ASN A 523 -13.39 -22.41 13.54
CA ASN A 523 -14.40 -23.24 12.90
C ASN A 523 -13.82 -23.70 11.55
N ASN A 524 -14.30 -24.83 11.02
CA ASN A 524 -13.92 -25.32 9.69
C ASN A 524 -14.47 -24.46 8.54
N ALA A 525 -15.04 -23.29 8.84
CA ALA A 525 -15.68 -22.41 7.87
C ALA A 525 -14.66 -21.52 7.14
N ILE A 526 -14.87 -21.33 5.84
CA ILE A 526 -14.04 -20.49 4.97
C ILE A 526 -14.44 -19.02 5.14
N ARG A 527 -13.49 -18.15 5.50
CA ARG A 527 -13.74 -16.70 5.62
C ARG A 527 -14.10 -16.11 4.24
N GLY A 528 -15.27 -15.48 4.15
CA GLY A 528 -15.72 -14.69 3.01
C GLY A 528 -15.35 -13.22 3.14
N LEU A 529 -15.34 -12.51 2.01
CA LEU A 529 -15.10 -11.07 1.93
C LEU A 529 -16.25 -10.41 1.16
N LEU A 530 -16.93 -9.48 1.84
CA LEU A 530 -17.97 -8.61 1.31
C LEU A 530 -17.40 -7.20 1.21
N LEU A 531 -17.19 -6.70 -0.02
CA LEU A 531 -16.62 -5.37 -0.23
C LEU A 531 -17.63 -4.29 0.15
N GLN A 532 -18.88 -4.45 -0.29
CA GLN A 532 -19.98 -3.60 0.13
C GLN A 532 -21.33 -4.28 -0.11
N SER A 533 -22.28 -4.03 0.77
CA SER A 533 -23.69 -4.28 0.58
C SER A 533 -24.50 -3.31 1.41
N GLY A 534 -25.74 -3.06 1.04
CA GLY A 534 -26.61 -2.28 1.89
C GLY A 534 -27.92 -1.91 1.25
N TRP A 535 -28.76 -1.29 2.08
CA TRP A 535 -30.08 -0.79 1.74
C TRP A 535 -30.03 0.74 1.70
N VAL A 536 -30.68 1.33 0.70
CA VAL A 536 -31.08 2.74 0.70
C VAL A 536 -32.60 2.74 0.53
N VAL A 537 -33.30 3.33 1.48
CA VAL A 537 -34.76 3.34 1.54
C VAL A 537 -35.25 4.78 1.55
N GLU A 538 -35.77 5.20 0.41
CA GLU A 538 -36.24 6.56 0.17
C GLU A 538 -37.75 6.61 0.37
N LYS A 539 -38.23 7.62 1.10
CA LYS A 539 -39.66 7.81 1.34
C LYS A 539 -40.35 8.33 0.06
N LEU A 540 -41.50 7.76 -0.26
CA LEU A 540 -42.38 8.21 -1.34
C LEU A 540 -43.74 8.68 -0.77
N GLU A 541 -44.62 9.16 -1.65
CA GLU A 541 -46.00 9.53 -1.29
C GLU A 541 -46.82 8.31 -0.79
N ASP A 542 -47.89 8.54 -0.03
CA ASP A 542 -48.85 7.52 0.45
C ASP A 542 -48.22 6.35 1.23
N ASP A 543 -47.36 6.66 2.22
CA ASP A 543 -46.64 5.67 3.05
C ASP A 543 -45.97 4.57 2.23
N SER A 544 -45.45 4.94 1.05
CA SER A 544 -44.70 4.04 0.17
C SER A 544 -43.21 4.34 0.25
N CYS A 545 -42.36 3.41 -0.17
CA CYS A 545 -40.91 3.63 -0.22
C CYS A 545 -40.26 3.05 -1.48
N MET A 546 -39.21 3.71 -1.97
CA MET A 546 -38.29 3.13 -2.94
C MET A 546 -37.18 2.43 -2.15
N VAL A 547 -37.01 1.13 -2.40
CA VAL A 547 -35.92 0.35 -1.81
C VAL A 547 -34.89 0.07 -2.89
N THR A 548 -33.67 0.51 -2.62
CA THR A 548 -32.49 0.18 -3.39
C THR A 548 -31.59 -0.75 -2.57
N TYR A 549 -31.30 -1.93 -3.09
CA TYR A 549 -30.30 -2.84 -2.50
C TYR A 549 -29.10 -2.94 -3.42
N VAL A 550 -27.92 -2.72 -2.85
CA VAL A 550 -26.64 -2.74 -3.57
C VAL A 550 -25.78 -3.85 -3.00
N VAL A 551 -25.05 -4.55 -3.87
CA VAL A 551 -24.09 -5.56 -3.44
C VAL A 551 -22.92 -5.68 -4.39
N GLN A 552 -21.74 -5.86 -3.79
CA GLN A 552 -20.51 -6.20 -4.47
C GLN A 552 -19.71 -7.18 -3.60
N LEU A 553 -19.70 -8.44 -4.02
CA LEU A 553 -18.84 -9.47 -3.45
C LEU A 553 -17.53 -9.62 -4.22
N ASP A 554 -16.45 -9.87 -3.48
CA ASP A 554 -15.21 -10.42 -4.02
C ASP A 554 -14.72 -11.57 -3.13
N PRO A 555 -15.12 -12.82 -3.41
CA PRO A 555 -14.68 -13.97 -2.64
C PRO A 555 -13.21 -14.32 -2.99
N ALA A 556 -12.27 -13.50 -2.54
CA ALA A 556 -10.82 -13.73 -2.56
C ALA A 556 -10.23 -14.18 -3.92
N GLY A 557 -10.84 -13.80 -5.05
CA GLY A 557 -10.33 -14.08 -6.40
C GLY A 557 -10.28 -15.55 -6.85
N TRP A 558 -10.75 -16.52 -6.05
CA TRP A 558 -10.60 -17.96 -6.37
C TRP A 558 -11.72 -18.55 -7.24
N LEU A 559 -12.82 -17.81 -7.43
CA LEU A 559 -13.99 -18.26 -8.20
C LEU A 559 -14.08 -17.56 -9.55
N PRO A 560 -14.36 -18.29 -10.65
CA PRO A 560 -14.45 -17.68 -11.98
C PRO A 560 -15.46 -16.54 -11.99
N LYS A 561 -15.09 -15.41 -12.61
CA LYS A 561 -15.88 -14.16 -12.62
C LYS A 561 -17.36 -14.33 -12.99
N PHE A 562 -17.68 -15.30 -13.86
CA PHE A 562 -19.07 -15.58 -14.24
C PHE A 562 -19.92 -16.15 -13.09
N PHE A 563 -19.33 -16.91 -12.16
CA PHE A 563 -20.01 -17.40 -10.97
C PHE A 563 -20.29 -16.28 -9.97
N VAL A 564 -19.32 -15.38 -9.74
CA VAL A 564 -19.47 -14.22 -8.86
C VAL A 564 -20.57 -13.28 -9.39
N ASN A 565 -20.54 -12.98 -10.70
CA ASN A 565 -21.56 -12.13 -11.33
C ASN A 565 -22.96 -12.75 -11.25
N ARG A 566 -23.09 -14.06 -11.50
CA ARG A 566 -24.37 -14.78 -11.40
C ARG A 566 -24.92 -14.78 -9.97
N LEU A 567 -24.04 -14.76 -8.97
CA LEU A 567 -24.44 -14.79 -7.58
C LEU A 567 -24.79 -13.41 -7.02
N ASN A 568 -24.04 -12.36 -7.35
CA ASN A 568 -24.46 -10.99 -7.04
C ASN A 568 -25.83 -10.69 -7.65
N THR A 569 -26.10 -11.18 -8.86
CA THR A 569 -27.43 -11.11 -9.50
C THR A 569 -28.52 -11.83 -8.69
N LYS A 570 -28.19 -12.90 -7.94
CA LYS A 570 -29.17 -13.58 -7.07
C LYS A 570 -29.36 -12.89 -5.72
N LEU A 571 -28.31 -12.28 -5.16
CA LEU A 571 -28.43 -11.52 -3.90
C LEU A 571 -29.31 -10.29 -4.08
N VAL A 572 -29.26 -9.65 -5.25
CA VAL A 572 -30.19 -8.55 -5.56
C VAL A 572 -31.64 -8.99 -5.76
N MET A 573 -31.91 -10.31 -5.84
CA MET A 573 -33.28 -10.84 -5.83
C MET A 573 -33.83 -11.07 -4.41
N ILE A 574 -33.02 -10.88 -3.36
CA ILE A 574 -33.46 -11.02 -1.94
C ILE A 574 -34.65 -10.11 -1.63
N ILE A 575 -34.75 -8.96 -2.30
CA ILE A 575 -35.84 -8.00 -2.12
C ILE A 575 -37.23 -8.60 -2.42
N GLU A 576 -37.32 -9.59 -3.32
CA GLU A 576 -38.57 -10.27 -3.65
C GLU A 576 -39.03 -11.26 -2.56
N ASN A 577 -38.09 -11.88 -1.85
CA ASN A 577 -38.42 -12.72 -0.69
C ASN A 577 -38.81 -11.86 0.52
N LEU A 578 -38.06 -10.77 0.75
CA LEU A 578 -38.35 -9.79 1.80
C LEU A 578 -39.73 -9.15 1.62
N ARG A 579 -40.14 -8.84 0.38
CA ARG A 579 -41.50 -8.38 0.05
C ARG A 579 -42.57 -9.20 0.75
N LYS A 580 -42.51 -10.53 0.60
CA LYS A 580 -43.56 -11.43 1.08
C LYS A 580 -43.67 -11.41 2.60
N LEU A 581 -42.54 -11.19 3.28
CA LEU A 581 -42.48 -11.07 4.73
C LEU A 581 -42.99 -9.71 5.20
N VAL A 582 -42.54 -8.62 4.55
CA VAL A 582 -42.97 -7.25 4.90
C VAL A 582 -44.47 -7.05 4.67
N GLN A 583 -45.01 -7.59 3.57
CA GLN A 583 -46.46 -7.54 3.27
C GLN A 583 -47.30 -8.45 4.17
N ALA A 584 -46.68 -9.39 4.89
CA ALA A 584 -47.35 -10.25 5.87
C ALA A 584 -47.29 -9.70 7.30
N CYS A 585 -46.45 -8.69 7.57
CA CYS A 585 -46.42 -8.00 8.86
C CYS A 585 -47.61 -7.03 8.97
N PRO A 586 -48.41 -7.07 10.05
CA PRO A 586 -49.47 -6.10 10.25
C PRO A 586 -48.91 -4.69 10.40
N SER A 587 -49.53 -3.72 9.73
CA SER A 587 -49.24 -2.30 9.90
C SER A 587 -49.53 -1.91 11.36
N ASN A 588 -48.53 -1.42 12.09
CA ASN A 588 -48.69 -0.91 13.46
C ASN A 588 -49.81 0.13 13.49
N GLY A 589 -50.96 -0.31 13.95
CA GLY A 589 -52.23 0.39 13.87
C GLY A 589 -53.38 -0.44 14.41
N GLU A 590 -53.14 -1.26 15.44
CA GLU A 590 -54.13 -1.71 16.42
C GLU A 590 -53.36 -2.29 17.63
N VAL A 591 -53.74 -1.85 18.82
CA VAL A 591 -53.05 -1.96 20.13
C VAL A 591 -52.83 -3.39 20.60
#